data_AF-A0A9P2LKD4-F1
#
_entry.id   AF-A0A9P2LKD4-F1
#
_cell.length_a   1.000
_cell.length_b   1.000
_cell.length_c   1.000
_cell.angle_alpha   90.00
_cell.angle_beta   90.00
_cell.angle_gamma   90.00
#
_symmetry.space_group_name_H-M   'P 1'
#
loop_
_entity.id
_entity.type
_entity.pdbx_description
1 polymer ?
#
loop_
_entity_poly.entity_id
_entity_poly.type
_entity_poly.pdbx_seq_one_letter_code
_entity_poly.pdbx_strand_id
1 'polypeptide(L)'
;MENKVINVDFESMTSEQLMEIQEKAKETRLKKAENKINELKDSYKKINNAIKILKEENKELKEKVSLIQSETSQVTKTLLTHGKERRELENHLHKIIYDELNKDSMRDKLFHGDLTRICKADICKSLNVGSFLWIEVKDIDIAKRLAYKSLNKESIHRIMRKRTDDLRKKYDKLETQNTKLTDREKRQSILLNELLEEVNGDASEI
;
A
#
# COMPACT_ATOMS: atom_id res chain seq x y z
N MET A 1 50.02 23.74 38.67
CA MET A 1 50.61 23.66 40.02
C MET A 1 51.79 22.72 39.94
N GLU A 2 52.97 23.22 40.25
CA GLU A 2 54.27 22.55 40.09
C GLU A 2 54.37 21.31 40.98
N ASN A 3 54.87 20.20 40.42
CA ASN A 3 55.32 19.05 41.21
C ASN A 3 56.58 19.47 41.99
N LYS A 4 56.42 19.88 43.25
CA LYS A 4 57.54 19.99 44.18
C LYS A 4 58.10 18.58 44.41
N VAL A 5 59.25 18.29 43.83
CA VAL A 5 60.06 17.13 44.17
C VAL A 5 60.61 17.36 45.58
N ILE A 6 60.04 16.69 46.57
CA ILE A 6 60.56 16.67 47.94
C ILE A 6 61.74 15.69 47.91
N ASN A 7 62.96 16.21 48.00
CA ASN A 7 64.16 15.38 48.13
C ASN A 7 64.26 14.95 49.60
N VAL A 8 63.79 13.74 49.90
CA VAL A 8 63.82 13.16 51.25
C VAL A 8 65.13 12.40 51.39
N ASP A 9 66.01 12.82 52.31
CA ASP A 9 67.26 12.14 52.60
C ASP A 9 67.02 11.00 53.59
N PHE A 10 66.87 9.78 53.07
CA PHE A 10 66.48 8.60 53.86
C PHE A 10 67.61 8.08 54.76
N GLU A 11 68.87 8.45 54.48
CA GLU A 11 70.06 7.96 55.20
C GLU A 11 70.24 8.62 56.58
N SER A 12 69.64 9.80 56.81
CA SER A 12 69.73 10.55 58.05
C SER A 12 68.50 10.39 58.98
N MET A 13 67.50 9.60 58.58
CA MET A 13 66.27 9.37 59.35
C MET A 13 66.40 8.23 60.36
N THR A 14 65.76 8.36 61.52
CA THR A 14 65.71 7.28 62.51
C THR A 14 64.79 6.15 62.04
N SER A 15 65.02 4.93 62.57
CA SER A 15 64.23 3.76 62.19
C SER A 15 62.73 3.93 62.48
N GLU A 16 62.36 4.72 63.49
CA GLU A 16 60.97 5.08 63.81
C GLU A 16 60.36 6.01 62.76
N GLN A 17 61.09 7.02 62.30
CA GLN A 17 60.64 7.94 61.25
C GLN A 17 60.42 7.23 59.90
N LEU A 18 61.30 6.28 59.57
CA LEU A 18 61.14 5.44 58.37
C LEU A 18 59.91 4.53 58.47
N MET A 19 59.65 3.95 59.65
CA MET A 19 58.47 3.13 59.90
C MET A 19 57.18 3.94 59.73
N GLU A 20 57.14 5.15 60.27
CA GLU A 20 55.99 6.05 60.20
C GLU A 20 55.68 6.49 58.75
N ILE A 21 56.71 6.72 57.93
CA ILE A 21 56.57 7.00 56.49
C ILE A 21 56.00 5.78 55.75
N GLN A 22 56.50 4.59 56.07
CA GLN A 22 56.06 3.35 55.45
C GLN A 22 54.59 3.04 55.79
N GLU A 23 54.18 3.34 57.02
CA GLU A 23 52.82 3.16 57.52
C GLU A 23 51.86 4.16 56.88
N LYS A 24 52.24 5.45 56.81
CA LYS A 24 51.49 6.48 56.05
C LYS A 24 51.35 6.15 54.56
N ALA A 25 52.40 5.59 53.95
CA ALA A 25 52.37 5.15 52.54
C ALA A 25 51.45 3.94 52.33
N LYS A 26 51.41 3.00 53.28
CA LYS A 26 50.46 1.87 53.28
C LYS A 26 49.03 2.38 53.42
N GLU A 27 48.74 3.24 54.39
CA GLU A 27 47.40 3.82 54.59
C GLU A 27 46.90 4.60 53.36
N THR A 28 47.75 5.42 52.74
CA THR A 28 47.36 6.17 51.53
C THR A 28 47.11 5.26 50.34
N ARG A 29 47.88 4.17 50.18
CA ARG A 29 47.60 3.14 49.16
C ARG A 29 46.29 2.43 49.43
N LEU A 30 46.00 2.10 50.69
CA LEU A 30 44.77 1.42 51.11
C LEU A 30 43.54 2.31 50.84
N LYS A 31 43.57 3.58 51.25
CA LYS A 31 42.52 4.56 50.95
C LYS A 31 42.28 4.74 49.45
N LYS A 32 43.34 4.80 48.64
CA LYS A 32 43.22 4.88 47.17
C LYS A 32 42.57 3.62 46.59
N ALA A 33 42.91 2.44 47.09
CA ALA A 33 42.31 1.18 46.65
C ALA A 33 40.83 1.10 47.04
N GLU A 34 40.48 1.48 48.28
CA GLU A 34 39.10 1.52 48.77
C GLU A 34 38.22 2.47 47.96
N ASN A 35 38.71 3.68 47.66
CA ASN A 35 37.99 4.64 46.82
C ASN A 35 37.73 4.06 45.42
N LYS A 36 38.74 3.41 44.82
CA LYS A 36 38.61 2.79 43.49
C LYS A 36 37.64 1.61 43.50
N ILE A 37 37.62 0.82 44.57
CA ILE A 37 36.65 -0.26 44.78
C ILE A 37 35.23 0.30 44.88
N ASN A 38 35.04 1.41 45.60
CA ASN A 38 33.72 2.05 45.73
C ASN A 38 33.23 2.61 44.39
N GLU A 39 34.09 3.29 43.63
CA GLU A 39 33.78 3.76 42.27
C GLU A 39 33.40 2.61 41.32
N LEU A 40 34.12 1.48 41.39
CA LEU A 40 33.81 0.28 40.61
C LEU A 40 32.48 -0.36 41.03
N LYS A 41 32.18 -0.43 42.34
CA LYS A 41 30.90 -0.92 42.84
C LYS A 41 29.72 -0.06 42.37
N ASP A 42 29.88 1.25 42.39
CA ASP A 42 28.85 2.18 41.91
C ASP A 42 28.67 2.08 40.39
N SER A 43 29.76 1.97 39.64
CA SER A 43 29.71 1.74 38.19
C SER A 43 29.03 0.41 37.85
N TYR A 44 29.35 -0.65 38.59
CA TYR A 44 28.71 -1.96 38.43
C TYR A 44 27.19 -1.90 38.70
N LYS A 45 26.76 -1.20 39.76
CA LYS A 45 25.34 -0.98 40.04
C LYS A 45 24.64 -0.24 38.90
N LYS A 46 25.24 0.84 38.38
CA LYS A 46 24.69 1.61 37.26
C LYS A 46 24.55 0.76 36.00
N ILE A 47 25.58 -0.01 35.64
CA ILE A 47 25.56 -0.91 34.48
C ILE A 47 24.48 -1.97 34.65
N ASN A 48 24.37 -2.61 35.82
CA ASN A 48 23.33 -3.61 36.06
C ASN A 48 21.91 -3.04 35.96
N ASN A 49 21.69 -1.82 36.43
CA ASN A 49 20.40 -1.15 36.26
C ASN A 49 20.12 -0.86 34.79
N ALA A 50 21.10 -0.36 34.04
CA ALA A 50 20.95 -0.15 32.60
C ALA A 50 20.64 -1.45 31.85
N ILE A 51 21.30 -2.57 32.19
CA ILE A 51 21.02 -3.88 31.60
C ILE A 51 19.59 -4.34 31.89
N LYS A 52 19.07 -4.10 33.10
CA LYS A 52 17.67 -4.45 33.43
C LYS A 52 16.68 -3.66 32.57
N ILE A 53 16.88 -2.35 32.48
CA ILE A 53 16.03 -1.46 31.65
C ILE A 53 16.07 -1.91 30.19
N LEU A 54 17.26 -2.14 29.63
CA LEU A 54 17.41 -2.60 28.24
C LEU A 54 16.74 -3.95 27.99
N LYS A 55 16.71 -4.86 28.97
CA LYS A 55 16.00 -6.14 28.85
C LYS A 55 14.49 -5.96 28.81
N GLU A 56 13.95 -5.07 29.63
CA GLU A 56 12.52 -4.73 29.65
C GLU A 56 12.12 -4.05 28.34
N GLU A 57 12.86 -3.03 27.90
CA GLU A 57 12.64 -2.35 26.62
C GLU A 57 12.70 -3.32 25.42
N ASN A 58 13.68 -4.25 25.41
CA ASN A 58 13.79 -5.24 24.35
C ASN A 58 12.60 -6.23 24.36
N LYS A 59 12.05 -6.55 25.53
CA LYS A 59 10.85 -7.37 25.62
C LYS A 59 9.65 -6.64 25.03
N GLU A 60 9.42 -5.39 25.41
CA GLU A 60 8.34 -4.56 24.85
C GLU A 60 8.47 -4.37 23.34
N LEU A 61 9.70 -4.15 22.85
CA LEU A 61 9.97 -4.03 21.41
C LEU A 61 9.60 -5.30 20.65
N LYS A 62 9.94 -6.48 21.19
CA LYS A 62 9.57 -7.76 20.58
C LYS A 62 8.06 -7.95 20.52
N GLU A 63 7.34 -7.58 21.58
CA GLU A 63 5.87 -7.65 21.61
C GLU A 63 5.26 -6.70 20.57
N LYS A 64 5.73 -5.45 20.49
CA LYS A 64 5.29 -4.47 19.48
C LYS A 64 5.58 -4.95 18.05
N VAL A 65 6.76 -5.49 17.79
CA VAL A 65 7.13 -6.03 16.46
C VAL A 65 6.21 -7.20 16.09
N SER A 66 5.93 -8.11 17.04
CA SER A 66 5.01 -9.22 16.79
C SER A 66 3.60 -8.74 16.47
N LEU A 67 3.11 -7.71 17.16
CA LEU A 67 1.80 -7.12 16.89
C LEU A 67 1.75 -6.52 15.48
N ILE A 68 2.75 -5.70 15.14
CA ILE A 68 2.87 -5.08 13.80
C ILE A 68 2.91 -6.15 12.71
N GLN A 69 3.65 -7.24 12.91
CA GLN A 69 3.70 -8.35 11.94
C GLN A 69 2.33 -9.02 11.76
N SER A 70 1.59 -9.25 12.85
CA SER A 70 0.24 -9.82 12.80
C SER A 70 -0.74 -8.90 12.06
N GLU A 71 -0.76 -7.61 12.40
CA GLU A 71 -1.61 -6.62 11.75
C GLU A 71 -1.27 -6.49 10.25
N THR A 72 0.02 -6.41 9.91
CA THR A 72 0.48 -6.34 8.51
C THR A 72 0.06 -7.57 7.72
N SER A 73 0.17 -8.76 8.31
CA SER A 73 -0.27 -10.02 7.69
C SER A 73 -1.78 -10.01 7.43
N GLN A 74 -2.57 -9.56 8.41
CA GLN A 74 -4.02 -9.45 8.28
C GLN A 74 -4.42 -8.45 7.19
N VAL A 75 -3.81 -7.25 7.19
CA VAL A 75 -4.03 -6.23 6.15
C VAL A 75 -3.67 -6.78 4.77
N THR A 76 -2.52 -7.45 4.64
CA THR A 76 -2.09 -8.06 3.37
C THR A 76 -3.09 -9.10 2.87
N LYS A 77 -3.57 -9.99 3.76
CA LYS A 77 -4.59 -11.00 3.42
C LYS A 77 -5.90 -10.34 2.96
N THR A 78 -6.33 -9.28 3.64
CA THR A 78 -7.52 -8.51 3.25
C THR A 78 -7.33 -7.87 1.89
N LEU A 79 -6.20 -7.21 1.63
CA LEU A 79 -5.89 -6.60 0.33
C LEU A 79 -5.86 -7.63 -0.80
N LEU A 80 -5.25 -8.79 -0.57
CA LEU A 80 -5.24 -9.90 -1.54
C LEU A 80 -6.66 -10.41 -1.82
N THR A 81 -7.48 -10.56 -0.78
CA THR A 81 -8.88 -11.00 -0.89
C THR A 81 -9.70 -9.98 -1.69
N HIS A 82 -9.66 -8.69 -1.31
CA HIS A 82 -10.30 -7.61 -2.07
C HIS A 82 -9.84 -7.59 -3.53
N GLY A 83 -8.54 -7.75 -3.78
CA GLY A 83 -7.98 -7.77 -5.13
C GLY A 83 -8.42 -8.97 -5.96
N LYS A 84 -8.62 -10.15 -5.35
CA LYS A 84 -9.14 -11.36 -6.01
C LYS A 84 -10.61 -11.19 -6.34
N GLU A 85 -11.42 -10.86 -5.34
CA GLU A 85 -12.86 -10.77 -5.49
C GLU A 85 -13.27 -9.64 -6.46
N ARG A 86 -12.55 -8.51 -6.45
CA ARG A 86 -12.75 -7.44 -7.43
C ARG A 86 -12.44 -7.89 -8.86
N ARG A 87 -11.35 -8.66 -9.06
CA ARG A 87 -11.03 -9.24 -10.36
C ARG A 87 -12.11 -10.22 -10.82
N GLU A 88 -12.68 -11.00 -9.90
CA GLU A 88 -13.81 -11.88 -10.21
C GLU A 88 -15.05 -11.10 -10.63
N LEU A 89 -15.38 -10.00 -9.94
CA LEU A 89 -16.48 -9.13 -10.34
C LEU A 89 -16.24 -8.52 -11.73
N GLU A 90 -15.03 -8.04 -12.01
CA GLU A 90 -14.68 -7.47 -13.32
C GLU A 90 -14.74 -8.52 -14.44
N ASN A 91 -14.20 -9.71 -14.21
CA ASN A 91 -14.32 -10.84 -15.14
C ASN A 91 -15.78 -11.25 -15.36
N HIS A 92 -16.62 -11.17 -14.32
CA HIS A 92 -18.04 -11.44 -14.43
C HIS A 92 -18.75 -10.42 -15.34
N LEU A 93 -18.44 -9.12 -15.22
CA LEU A 93 -18.95 -8.10 -16.13
C LEU A 93 -18.57 -8.40 -17.59
N HIS A 94 -17.28 -8.69 -17.82
CA HIS A 94 -16.78 -8.99 -19.15
C HIS A 94 -17.42 -10.23 -19.75
N LYS A 95 -17.64 -11.27 -18.94
CA LYS A 95 -18.33 -12.49 -19.39
C LYS A 95 -19.73 -12.18 -19.90
N ILE A 96 -20.54 -11.43 -19.13
CA ILE A 96 -21.90 -11.06 -19.55
C ILE A 96 -21.89 -10.29 -20.87
N ILE A 97 -20.94 -9.35 -21.03
CA ILE A 97 -20.83 -8.57 -22.27
C ILE A 97 -20.43 -9.47 -23.45
N TYR A 98 -19.44 -10.36 -23.26
CA TYR A 98 -18.99 -11.26 -24.31
C TYR A 98 -20.05 -12.30 -24.71
N ASP A 99 -20.88 -12.73 -23.77
CA ASP A 99 -21.98 -13.65 -24.05
C ASP A 99 -22.99 -13.02 -25.02
N GLU A 100 -23.16 -11.69 -25.01
CA GLU A 100 -24.05 -10.98 -25.95
C GLU A 100 -23.33 -10.50 -27.22
N LEU A 101 -22.08 -9.99 -27.12
CA LEU A 101 -21.39 -9.35 -28.24
C LEU A 101 -20.53 -10.29 -29.08
N ASN A 102 -20.18 -11.48 -28.55
CA ASN A 102 -19.05 -12.31 -28.99
C ASN A 102 -17.71 -11.57 -28.90
N LYS A 103 -16.78 -12.13 -28.14
CA LYS A 103 -15.44 -11.55 -27.93
C LYS A 103 -14.72 -11.32 -29.28
N ASP A 104 -14.02 -10.18 -29.38
CA ASP A 104 -13.24 -9.74 -30.54
C ASP A 104 -14.06 -9.38 -31.81
N SER A 105 -15.40 -9.43 -31.73
CA SER A 105 -16.31 -8.99 -32.79
C SER A 105 -16.24 -7.46 -33.02
N MET A 106 -16.86 -6.99 -34.12
CA MET A 106 -17.00 -5.54 -34.35
C MET A 106 -17.83 -4.87 -33.25
N ARG A 107 -18.91 -5.53 -32.80
CA ARG A 107 -19.74 -5.05 -31.69
C ARG A 107 -18.92 -4.95 -30.39
N ASP A 108 -18.10 -5.96 -30.09
CA ASP A 108 -17.21 -5.97 -28.93
C ASP A 108 -16.22 -4.79 -28.97
N LYS A 109 -15.52 -4.63 -30.11
CA LYS A 109 -14.54 -3.55 -30.32
C LYS A 109 -15.15 -2.15 -30.20
N LEU A 110 -16.41 -1.98 -30.62
CA LEU A 110 -17.11 -0.70 -30.57
C LEU A 110 -17.73 -0.40 -29.20
N PHE A 111 -18.34 -1.38 -28.54
CA PHE A 111 -19.26 -1.12 -27.43
C PHE A 111 -18.80 -1.64 -26.06
N HIS A 112 -17.86 -2.60 -25.99
CA HIS A 112 -17.48 -3.26 -24.73
C HIS A 112 -17.04 -2.29 -23.64
N GLY A 113 -16.21 -1.30 -24.01
CA GLY A 113 -15.73 -0.29 -23.07
C GLY A 113 -16.85 0.60 -22.52
N ASP A 114 -17.84 0.96 -23.36
CA ASP A 114 -18.98 1.77 -22.94
C ASP A 114 -19.94 0.97 -22.05
N LEU A 115 -20.25 -0.28 -22.42
CA LEU A 115 -21.07 -1.19 -21.59
C LEU A 115 -20.42 -1.43 -20.22
N THR A 116 -19.12 -1.71 -20.19
CA THR A 116 -18.37 -1.90 -18.95
C THR A 116 -18.43 -0.65 -18.08
N ARG A 117 -18.19 0.54 -18.66
CA ARG A 117 -18.19 1.81 -17.94
C ARG A 117 -19.56 2.15 -17.36
N ILE A 118 -20.62 1.98 -18.15
CA ILE A 118 -22.00 2.26 -17.72
C ILE A 118 -22.40 1.31 -16.61
N CYS A 119 -22.16 0.00 -16.77
CA CYS A 119 -22.48 -0.99 -15.74
C CYS A 119 -21.73 -0.70 -14.43
N LYS A 120 -20.43 -0.38 -14.49
CA LYS A 120 -19.67 0.01 -13.30
C LYS A 120 -20.29 1.22 -12.60
N ALA A 121 -20.69 2.24 -13.34
CA ALA A 121 -21.33 3.43 -12.77
C ALA A 121 -22.68 3.11 -12.11
N ASP A 122 -23.52 2.29 -12.74
CA ASP A 122 -24.82 1.89 -12.22
C ASP A 122 -24.70 1.05 -10.93
N ILE A 123 -23.74 0.12 -10.89
CA ILE A 123 -23.43 -0.65 -9.68
C ILE A 123 -23.01 0.29 -8.56
N CYS A 124 -22.10 1.24 -8.82
CA CYS A 124 -21.64 2.19 -7.82
C CYS A 124 -22.78 3.03 -7.26
N LYS A 125 -23.64 3.53 -8.15
CA LYS A 125 -24.83 4.31 -7.78
C LYS A 125 -25.80 3.48 -6.93
N SER A 126 -26.03 2.23 -7.31
CA SER A 126 -26.96 1.33 -6.62
C SER A 126 -26.46 0.91 -5.24
N LEU A 127 -25.14 0.76 -5.07
CA LEU A 127 -24.51 0.44 -3.79
C LEU A 127 -24.17 1.68 -2.96
N ASN A 128 -24.43 2.89 -3.48
CA ASN A 128 -24.04 4.17 -2.87
C ASN A 128 -22.53 4.25 -2.53
N VAL A 129 -21.68 3.78 -3.44
CA VAL A 129 -20.22 3.83 -3.30
C VAL A 129 -19.62 4.80 -4.31
N GLY A 130 -18.55 5.50 -3.91
CA GLY A 130 -17.94 6.55 -4.74
C GLY A 130 -17.23 6.04 -5.99
N SER A 131 -16.83 4.77 -6.03
CA SER A 131 -16.11 4.17 -7.17
C SER A 131 -16.23 2.65 -7.17
N PHE A 132 -16.08 2.05 -8.34
CA PHE A 132 -16.09 0.59 -8.51
C PHE A 132 -14.93 -0.07 -7.75
N LEU A 133 -13.83 0.66 -7.57
CA LEU A 133 -12.68 0.21 -6.78
C LEU A 133 -12.99 0.11 -5.28
N TRP A 134 -14.05 0.76 -4.81
CA TRP A 134 -14.43 0.88 -3.40
C TRP A 134 -15.58 -0.06 -3.02
N ILE A 135 -16.00 -0.95 -3.91
CA ILE A 135 -16.96 -2.00 -3.59
C ILE A 135 -16.32 -2.94 -2.55
N GLU A 136 -16.98 -3.11 -1.41
CA GLU A 136 -16.53 -4.00 -0.35
C GLU A 136 -16.75 -5.46 -0.73
N VAL A 137 -15.91 -6.37 -0.18
CA VAL A 137 -16.01 -7.81 -0.48
C VAL A 137 -17.39 -8.37 -0.17
N LYS A 138 -18.01 -7.92 0.92
CA LYS A 138 -19.35 -8.36 1.33
C LYS A 138 -20.45 -8.03 0.31
N ASP A 139 -20.24 -7.00 -0.51
CA ASP A 139 -21.23 -6.49 -1.46
C ASP A 139 -21.01 -7.06 -2.89
N ILE A 140 -20.01 -7.91 -3.09
CA ILE A 140 -19.65 -8.41 -4.43
C ILE A 140 -20.74 -9.27 -5.05
N ASP A 141 -21.42 -10.11 -4.26
CA ASP A 141 -22.53 -10.90 -4.78
C ASP A 141 -23.74 -10.02 -5.15
N ILE A 142 -23.96 -8.93 -4.40
CA ILE A 142 -24.99 -7.94 -4.74
C ILE A 142 -24.57 -7.21 -6.03
N ALA A 143 -23.31 -6.81 -6.16
CA ALA A 143 -22.77 -6.19 -7.37
C ALA A 143 -22.92 -7.07 -8.61
N LYS A 144 -22.65 -8.39 -8.49
CA LYS A 144 -22.88 -9.36 -9.58
C LYS A 144 -24.35 -9.41 -9.99
N ARG A 145 -25.29 -9.43 -9.03
CA ARG A 145 -26.74 -9.40 -9.32
C ARG A 145 -27.17 -8.08 -9.98
N LEU A 146 -26.62 -6.95 -9.52
CA LEU A 146 -26.87 -5.64 -10.13
C LEU A 146 -26.33 -5.56 -11.56
N ALA A 147 -25.19 -6.21 -11.84
CA ALA A 147 -24.64 -6.29 -13.18
C ALA A 147 -25.64 -6.88 -14.19
N TYR A 148 -26.33 -7.97 -13.84
CA TYR A 148 -27.37 -8.55 -14.70
C TYR A 148 -28.55 -7.60 -14.95
N LYS A 149 -28.85 -6.70 -14.02
CA LYS A 149 -29.89 -5.68 -14.23
C LYS A 149 -29.44 -4.64 -15.26
N SER A 150 -28.19 -4.18 -15.18
CA SER A 150 -27.63 -3.18 -16.11
C SER A 150 -27.21 -3.77 -17.47
N LEU A 151 -26.79 -5.03 -17.51
CA LEU A 151 -26.26 -5.73 -18.68
C LEU A 151 -27.18 -6.87 -19.14
N ASN A 152 -28.49 -6.73 -18.98
CA ASN A 152 -29.42 -7.62 -19.67
C ASN A 152 -29.44 -7.28 -21.17
N LYS A 153 -29.88 -8.24 -21.99
CA LYS A 153 -29.96 -8.12 -23.45
C LYS A 153 -30.62 -6.81 -23.92
N GLU A 154 -31.80 -6.49 -23.42
CA GLU A 154 -32.53 -5.28 -23.82
C GLU A 154 -31.74 -4.00 -23.51
N SER A 155 -31.15 -3.93 -22.32
CA SER A 155 -30.30 -2.81 -21.91
C SER A 155 -29.04 -2.69 -22.76
N ILE A 156 -28.38 -3.81 -23.08
CA ILE A 156 -27.20 -3.83 -23.94
C ILE A 156 -27.53 -3.25 -25.33
N HIS A 157 -28.55 -3.78 -26.00
CA HIS A 157 -28.95 -3.28 -27.33
C HIS A 157 -29.40 -1.81 -27.28
N ARG A 158 -30.15 -1.41 -26.25
CA ARG A 158 -30.54 0.00 -26.06
C ARG A 158 -29.33 0.92 -25.94
N ILE A 159 -28.29 0.52 -25.21
CA ILE A 159 -27.04 1.28 -25.08
C ILE A 159 -26.31 1.31 -26.42
N MET A 160 -26.21 0.17 -27.12
CA MET A 160 -25.54 0.08 -28.42
C MET A 160 -26.20 0.99 -29.47
N ARG A 161 -27.53 0.99 -29.56
CA ARG A 161 -28.28 1.87 -30.47
C ARG A 161 -28.03 3.34 -30.17
N LYS A 162 -28.19 3.73 -28.91
CA LYS A 162 -27.92 5.12 -28.49
C LYS A 162 -26.49 5.54 -28.84
N ARG A 163 -25.53 4.64 -28.61
CA ARG A 163 -24.12 4.92 -28.90
C ARG A 163 -23.83 5.01 -30.39
N THR A 164 -24.46 4.16 -31.19
CA THR A 164 -24.42 4.19 -32.65
C THR A 164 -24.92 5.55 -33.15
N ASP A 165 -26.07 6.02 -32.67
CA ASP A 165 -26.62 7.33 -33.04
C ASP A 165 -25.70 8.49 -32.64
N ASP A 166 -25.14 8.43 -31.43
CA ASP A 166 -24.19 9.44 -30.95
C ASP A 166 -22.91 9.49 -31.79
N LEU A 167 -22.40 8.32 -32.22
CA LEU A 167 -21.22 8.24 -33.08
C LEU A 167 -21.52 8.75 -34.50
N ARG A 168 -22.65 8.37 -35.09
CA ARG A 168 -23.07 8.88 -36.42
C ARG A 168 -23.15 10.40 -36.41
N LYS A 169 -23.91 10.98 -35.47
CA LYS A 169 -24.03 12.45 -35.31
C LYS A 169 -22.68 13.12 -35.12
N LYS A 170 -21.77 12.49 -34.38
CA LYS A 170 -20.41 13.01 -34.17
C LYS A 170 -19.63 13.04 -35.49
N TYR A 171 -19.67 11.96 -36.28
CA TYR A 171 -18.91 11.87 -37.52
C TYR A 171 -19.50 12.76 -38.63
N ASP A 172 -20.83 12.81 -38.77
CA ASP A 172 -21.51 13.73 -39.70
C ASP A 172 -21.11 15.20 -39.40
N LYS A 173 -21.03 15.56 -38.12
CA LYS A 173 -20.59 16.89 -37.70
C LYS A 173 -19.11 17.15 -38.04
N LEU A 174 -18.24 16.17 -37.87
CA LEU A 174 -16.81 16.33 -38.15
C LEU A 174 -16.55 16.43 -39.66
N GLU A 175 -17.31 15.70 -40.47
CA GLU A 175 -17.28 15.78 -41.92
C GLU A 175 -17.77 17.14 -42.43
N THR A 176 -18.93 17.61 -41.96
CA THR A 176 -19.45 18.95 -42.31
C THR A 176 -18.51 20.09 -41.87
N GLN A 177 -17.77 19.91 -40.79
CA GLN A 177 -16.78 20.87 -40.30
C GLN A 177 -15.37 20.68 -40.92
N ASN A 178 -15.21 19.76 -41.87
CA ASN A 178 -13.93 19.45 -42.54
C ASN A 178 -12.78 19.20 -41.54
N THR A 179 -13.11 18.63 -40.37
CA THR A 179 -12.16 18.43 -39.28
C THR A 179 -11.45 17.09 -39.44
N LYS A 180 -10.13 17.08 -39.31
CA LYS A 180 -9.35 15.83 -39.38
C LYS A 180 -9.66 14.95 -38.16
N LEU A 181 -10.16 13.75 -38.43
CA LEU A 181 -10.32 12.71 -37.41
C LEU A 181 -8.97 12.27 -36.85
N THR A 182 -8.93 12.00 -35.55
CA THR A 182 -7.81 11.27 -34.93
C THR A 182 -7.79 9.82 -35.41
N ASP A 183 -6.65 9.13 -35.31
CA ASP A 183 -6.55 7.74 -35.77
C ASP A 183 -7.50 6.79 -35.04
N ARG A 184 -7.78 7.07 -33.75
CA ARG A 184 -8.80 6.35 -32.98
C ARG A 184 -10.19 6.56 -33.57
N GLU A 185 -10.54 7.80 -33.89
CA GLU A 185 -11.85 8.15 -34.45
C GLU A 185 -12.04 7.57 -35.85
N LYS A 186 -10.99 7.56 -36.68
CA LYS A 186 -11.02 6.89 -38.00
C LYS A 186 -11.31 5.40 -37.84
N ARG A 187 -10.59 4.70 -36.95
CA ARG A 187 -10.82 3.28 -36.70
C ARG A 187 -12.25 2.99 -36.22
N GLN A 188 -12.77 3.81 -35.31
CA GLN A 188 -14.14 3.67 -34.84
C GLN A 188 -15.18 3.97 -35.92
N SER A 189 -14.95 4.96 -36.78
CA SER A 189 -15.82 5.27 -37.91
C SER A 189 -15.85 4.13 -38.94
N ILE A 190 -14.70 3.52 -39.26
CA ILE A 190 -14.62 2.36 -40.15
C ILE A 190 -15.43 1.20 -39.57
N LEU A 191 -15.17 0.82 -38.31
CA LEU A 191 -15.90 -0.27 -37.65
C LEU A 191 -17.41 -0.01 -37.58
N LEU A 192 -17.82 1.24 -37.37
CA LEU A 192 -19.23 1.61 -37.33
C LEU A 192 -19.89 1.46 -38.70
N ASN A 193 -19.20 1.87 -39.77
CA ASN A 193 -19.72 1.73 -41.13
C ASN A 193 -19.82 0.25 -41.53
N GLU A 194 -18.79 -0.55 -41.26
CA GLU A 194 -18.80 -2.00 -41.49
C GLU A 194 -19.97 -2.67 -40.73
N LEU A 195 -20.17 -2.30 -39.46
CA LEU A 195 -21.30 -2.81 -38.67
C LEU A 195 -22.66 -2.39 -39.24
N LEU A 196 -22.79 -1.15 -39.72
CA LEU A 196 -24.03 -0.66 -40.35
C LEU A 196 -24.28 -1.37 -41.67
N GLU A 197 -23.25 -1.68 -42.45
CA GLU A 197 -23.38 -2.47 -43.68
C GLU A 197 -23.90 -3.90 -43.40
N GLU A 198 -23.43 -4.55 -42.32
CA GLU A 198 -23.93 -5.88 -41.91
C GLU A 198 -25.44 -5.89 -41.61
N VAL A 199 -25.98 -4.77 -41.16
CA VAL A 199 -27.42 -4.61 -40.84
C VAL A 199 -28.18 -3.82 -41.92
N ASN A 200 -27.65 -3.76 -43.15
CA ASN A 200 -28.25 -3.02 -44.28
C ASN A 200 -28.58 -1.54 -43.97
N GLY A 201 -27.84 -0.92 -43.07
CA GLY A 201 -28.03 0.46 -42.62
C GLY A 201 -29.11 0.67 -41.57
N ASP A 202 -29.81 -0.38 -41.12
CA ASP A 202 -30.80 -0.27 -40.05
C ASP A 202 -30.14 -0.33 -38.67
N ALA A 203 -29.83 0.84 -38.13
CA ALA A 203 -29.26 0.98 -36.80
C ALA A 203 -30.17 0.43 -35.68
N SER A 204 -31.45 0.15 -35.95
CA SER A 204 -32.36 -0.47 -34.97
C SER A 204 -32.11 -1.99 -34.79
N GLU A 205 -31.48 -2.62 -35.79
CA GLU A 205 -31.08 -4.03 -35.81
C GLU A 205 -29.71 -4.30 -35.14
N ILE A 206 -29.02 -3.24 -34.72
CA ILE A 206 -27.83 -3.30 -33.83
C ILE A 206 -28.28 -3.59 -32.40
#